data_AF-A0A7K3WDB8-F1
#
_entry.id   AF-A0A7K3WDB8-F1
#
_cell.length_a   1.000
_cell.length_b   1.000
_cell.length_c   1.000
_cell.angle_alpha   90.00
_cell.angle_beta   90.00
_cell.angle_gamma   90.00
#
_symmetry.space_group_name_H-M   'P 1'
#
loop_
_entity.id
_entity.type
_entity.pdbx_description
1 polymer ?
#
loop_
_entity_poly.entity_id
_entity_poly.type
_entity_poly.pdbx_seq_one_letter_code
_entity_poly.pdbx_strand_id
1 'polypeptide(L)'
;MSLNQVGADGHTSTEHTANSIFDDATSGPFSLKDLARLDEALTMASRETGLRFTLFIGQLGADTRATAEDLHARSRGDTTEAVLVAVSPGQRVLEVVTGTHAARRLPDRACALAVLSMTNSLSSGDLVGAIVNGLRQLSDQAGRPSPARH
;
A
#
# COMPACT_ATOMS: atom_id res chain seq x y z
N MET A 1 -32.52 59.60 12.43
CA MET A 1 -31.46 58.94 11.66
C MET A 1 -31.10 57.65 12.37
N SER A 2 -31.29 56.50 11.68
CA SER A 2 -30.71 55.17 11.98
C SER A 2 -31.15 54.47 13.28
N LEU A 3 -31.38 53.15 13.35
CA LEU A 3 -31.41 52.06 12.36
C LEU A 3 -32.17 50.87 13.01
N ASN A 4 -33.01 50.24 12.20
CA ASN A 4 -33.39 48.82 12.11
C ASN A 4 -33.11 47.81 13.27
N GLN A 5 -34.21 47.22 13.75
CA GLN A 5 -34.51 45.77 13.84
C GLN A 5 -33.34 44.82 14.18
N VAL A 6 -33.40 44.20 15.37
CA VAL A 6 -32.63 43.00 15.70
C VAL A 6 -33.53 41.79 15.50
N GLY A 7 -33.19 40.96 14.52
CA GLY A 7 -33.84 39.70 14.19
C GLY A 7 -33.62 38.64 15.28
N ALA A 8 -34.53 37.68 15.29
CA ALA A 8 -34.62 36.58 16.21
C ALA A 8 -34.38 35.29 15.44
N ASP A 9 -33.17 34.74 15.47
CA ASP A 9 -32.88 33.41 14.95
C ASP A 9 -31.47 32.94 15.32
N GLY A 10 -31.37 31.74 15.89
CA GLY A 10 -30.07 31.10 16.12
C GLY A 10 -30.15 29.95 17.12
N HIS A 11 -30.59 28.79 16.65
CA HIS A 11 -30.60 27.53 17.38
C HIS A 11 -29.22 27.19 17.95
N THR A 12 -29.13 26.98 19.27
CA THR A 12 -28.00 26.27 19.87
C THR A 12 -28.14 24.78 19.57
N SER A 13 -27.70 24.36 18.38
CA SER A 13 -27.43 22.96 18.06
C SER A 13 -26.13 22.55 18.75
N THR A 14 -26.25 22.15 20.00
CA THR A 14 -25.19 21.43 20.74
C THR A 14 -25.15 19.99 20.24
N GLU A 15 -24.57 19.75 19.07
CA GLU A 15 -24.36 18.39 18.55
C GLU A 15 -23.01 18.32 17.80
N HIS A 16 -21.91 18.54 18.52
CA HIS A 16 -20.57 18.28 17.98
C HIS A 16 -19.67 17.61 19.04
N THR A 17 -20.18 16.57 19.70
CA THR A 17 -19.38 15.76 20.65
C THR A 17 -19.36 14.28 20.30
N ALA A 18 -19.88 13.88 19.14
CA ALA A 18 -20.03 12.46 18.80
C ALA A 18 -19.06 11.97 17.71
N ASN A 19 -17.89 12.59 17.49
CA ASN A 19 -16.97 12.10 16.45
C ASN A 19 -15.47 11.99 16.81
N SER A 20 -15.06 12.22 18.06
CA SER A 20 -13.64 12.22 18.45
C SER A 20 -13.17 10.96 19.18
N ILE A 21 -13.99 9.91 19.27
CA ILE A 21 -13.63 8.68 20.02
C ILE A 21 -13.05 7.58 19.10
N PHE A 22 -13.16 7.70 17.79
CA PHE A 22 -12.56 6.76 16.82
C PHE A 22 -11.15 7.15 16.35
N ASP A 23 -10.58 8.23 16.88
CA ASP A 23 -9.33 8.82 16.35
C ASP A 23 -8.05 8.08 16.80
N ASP A 24 -8.12 7.26 17.85
CA ASP A 24 -6.92 6.69 18.51
C ASP A 24 -6.37 5.42 17.83
N ALA A 25 -7.16 4.72 17.00
CA ALA A 25 -6.66 3.72 16.04
C ALA A 25 -6.33 4.34 14.66
N THR A 26 -6.52 5.66 14.54
CA THR A 26 -6.55 6.44 13.29
C THR A 26 -5.36 7.42 13.19
N SER A 27 -4.42 7.40 14.14
CA SER A 27 -3.20 8.24 14.16
C SER A 27 -2.06 7.74 13.24
N GLY A 28 -2.39 7.00 12.18
CA GLY A 28 -1.45 6.58 11.12
C GLY A 28 -1.53 7.50 9.89
N PRO A 29 -0.53 7.49 9.00
CA PRO A 29 -0.56 8.28 7.76
C PRO A 29 -1.61 7.82 6.74
N PHE A 30 -2.46 6.83 7.09
CA PHE A 30 -3.47 6.22 6.23
C PHE A 30 -4.83 6.24 6.92
N SER A 31 -5.87 6.60 6.18
CA SER A 31 -7.26 6.44 6.64
C SER A 31 -7.63 4.95 6.68
N LEU A 32 -8.67 4.59 7.45
CA LEU A 32 -9.27 3.26 7.42
C LEU A 32 -9.65 2.82 5.99
N LYS A 33 -10.12 3.76 5.15
CA LYS A 33 -10.44 3.49 3.74
C LYS A 33 -9.21 3.14 2.92
N ASP A 34 -8.08 3.79 3.19
CA ASP A 34 -6.82 3.53 2.50
C ASP A 34 -6.27 2.16 2.89
N LEU A 35 -6.29 1.85 4.20
CA LEU A 35 -5.89 0.54 4.71
C LEU A 35 -6.75 -0.58 4.11
N ALA A 36 -8.07 -0.40 4.03
CA ALA A 36 -8.97 -1.37 3.41
C ALA A 36 -8.64 -1.60 1.93
N ARG A 37 -8.32 -0.54 1.17
CA ARG A 37 -7.92 -0.65 -0.25
C ARG A 37 -6.58 -1.37 -0.42
N LEU A 38 -5.62 -1.10 0.44
CA LEU A 38 -4.30 -1.76 0.42
C LEU A 38 -4.43 -3.25 0.77
N ASP A 39 -5.22 -3.57 1.80
CA ASP A 39 -5.51 -4.95 2.21
C ASP A 39 -6.22 -5.74 1.10
N GLU A 40 -7.24 -5.14 0.48
CA GLU A 40 -7.95 -5.75 -0.64
C GLU A 40 -7.00 -6.02 -1.82
N ALA A 41 -6.16 -5.06 -2.18
CA ALA A 41 -5.19 -5.23 -3.26
C ALA A 41 -4.18 -6.35 -2.97
N LEU A 42 -3.66 -6.43 -1.73
CA LEU A 42 -2.76 -7.50 -1.30
C LEU A 42 -3.44 -8.87 -1.31
N THR A 43 -4.67 -8.92 -0.81
CA THR A 43 -5.49 -10.13 -0.76
C THR A 43 -5.78 -10.65 -2.16
N MET A 44 -6.19 -9.77 -3.09
CA MET A 44 -6.47 -10.13 -4.48
C MET A 44 -5.20 -10.59 -5.19
N ALA A 45 -4.11 -9.82 -5.08
CA ALA A 45 -2.82 -10.18 -5.67
C ALA A 45 -2.34 -11.56 -5.21
N SER A 46 -2.43 -11.83 -3.91
CA SER A 46 -2.01 -13.11 -3.35
C SER A 46 -2.92 -14.25 -3.80
N ARG A 47 -4.24 -14.04 -3.84
CA ARG A 47 -5.21 -15.06 -4.27
C ARG A 47 -5.10 -15.41 -5.75
N GLU A 48 -4.96 -14.40 -6.61
CA GLU A 48 -4.92 -14.59 -8.06
C GLU A 48 -3.65 -15.31 -8.49
N THR A 49 -2.53 -14.98 -7.84
CA THR A 49 -1.23 -15.53 -8.20
C THR A 49 -0.87 -16.78 -7.43
N GLY A 50 -1.40 -16.97 -6.22
CA GLY A 50 -0.92 -17.98 -5.27
C GLY A 50 0.43 -17.62 -4.63
N LEU A 51 0.99 -16.43 -4.90
CA LEU A 51 2.19 -15.92 -4.23
C LEU A 51 1.79 -15.15 -2.97
N ARG A 52 2.66 -15.11 -1.96
CA ARG A 52 2.40 -14.31 -0.75
C ARG A 52 2.90 -12.88 -0.95
N PHE A 53 1.99 -11.95 -1.23
CA PHE A 53 2.35 -10.53 -1.28
C PHE A 53 2.38 -9.93 0.12
N THR A 54 3.42 -9.16 0.39
CA THR A 54 3.61 -8.39 1.63
C THR A 54 4.00 -6.97 1.29
N LEU A 55 3.59 -6.03 2.14
CA LEU A 55 3.82 -4.61 1.94
C LEU A 55 4.49 -4.03 3.19
N PHE A 56 5.60 -3.33 2.98
CA PHE A 56 6.24 -2.52 3.98
C PHE A 56 6.21 -1.05 3.54
N ILE A 57 5.80 -0.15 4.42
CA ILE A 57 5.83 1.29 4.18
C ILE A 57 6.59 1.96 5.31
N GLY A 58 7.73 2.57 5.00
CA GLY A 58 8.61 3.15 6.01
C GLY A 58 9.94 3.64 5.47
N GLN A 59 10.83 4.05 6.36
CA GLN A 59 12.20 4.41 5.99
C GLN A 59 13.03 3.16 5.71
N LEU A 60 13.76 3.14 4.60
CA LEU A 60 14.62 2.02 4.19
C LEU A 60 16.10 2.27 4.49
N GLY A 61 16.45 3.39 5.13
CA GLY A 61 17.84 3.74 5.44
C GLY A 61 18.63 4.16 4.20
N ALA A 62 19.96 4.03 4.26
CA ALA A 62 20.87 4.43 3.19
C ALA A 62 21.02 3.36 2.10
N ASP A 63 21.05 2.08 2.51
CA ASP A 63 21.05 0.93 1.59
C ASP A 63 19.63 0.36 1.54
N THR A 64 18.83 0.91 0.62
CA THR A 64 17.41 0.58 0.49
C THR A 64 17.22 -0.88 0.08
N ARG A 65 18.11 -1.38 -0.78
CA ARG A 65 18.07 -2.73 -1.31
C ARG A 65 18.36 -3.75 -0.22
N ALA A 66 19.47 -3.59 0.51
CA ALA A 66 19.83 -4.49 1.59
C ALA A 66 18.75 -4.54 2.69
N THR A 67 18.14 -3.38 3.00
CA THR A 67 17.05 -3.31 3.99
C THR A 67 15.80 -4.03 3.50
N ALA A 68 15.43 -3.87 2.23
CA ALA A 68 14.30 -4.61 1.65
C ALA A 68 14.55 -6.12 1.64
N GLU A 69 15.77 -6.56 1.36
CA GLU A 69 16.16 -7.97 1.40
C GLU A 69 16.10 -8.54 2.83
N ASP A 70 16.57 -7.82 3.85
CA ASP A 70 16.41 -8.20 5.27
C ASP A 70 14.94 -8.33 5.67
N LEU A 71 14.11 -7.35 5.29
CA LEU A 71 12.67 -7.37 5.56
C LEU A 71 11.98 -8.59 4.92
N HIS A 72 12.38 -8.95 3.69
CA HIS A 72 11.86 -10.14 3.01
C HIS A 72 12.32 -11.43 3.69
N ALA A 73 13.59 -11.51 4.07
CA ALA A 73 14.14 -12.66 4.79
C ALA A 73 13.47 -12.88 6.16
N ARG A 74 13.10 -11.81 6.84
CA ARG A 74 12.40 -11.84 8.15
C ARG A 74 10.89 -11.96 8.03
N SER A 75 10.33 -11.90 6.83
CA SER A 75 8.89 -12.01 6.61
C SER A 75 8.41 -13.40 7.04
N ARG A 76 7.29 -13.44 7.75
CA ARG A 76 6.74 -14.68 8.29
C ARG A 76 6.31 -15.62 7.15
N GLY A 77 6.60 -16.92 7.30
CA GLY A 77 6.18 -17.98 6.37
C GLY A 77 7.26 -18.35 5.36
N ASP A 78 6.87 -19.10 4.32
CA ASP A 78 7.81 -19.56 3.29
C ASP A 78 8.23 -18.42 2.36
N THR A 79 9.46 -17.94 2.49
CA THR A 79 10.01 -16.85 1.69
C THR A 79 10.18 -17.21 0.20
N THR A 80 10.16 -18.50 -0.14
CA THR A 80 10.34 -19.00 -1.52
C THR A 80 9.26 -18.50 -2.49
N GLU A 81 8.01 -18.43 -2.03
CA GLU A 81 6.85 -17.95 -2.80
C GLU A 81 6.39 -16.54 -2.36
N ALA A 82 7.24 -15.83 -1.62
CA ALA A 82 6.93 -14.51 -1.10
C ALA A 82 7.38 -13.39 -2.04
N VAL A 83 6.59 -12.33 -2.11
CA VAL A 83 6.91 -11.08 -2.77
C VAL A 83 6.77 -9.96 -1.73
N LEU A 84 7.85 -9.24 -1.47
CA LEU A 84 7.82 -8.03 -0.66
C LEU A 84 7.84 -6.81 -1.58
N VAL A 85 6.89 -5.91 -1.36
CA VAL A 85 6.92 -4.54 -1.88
C VAL A 85 7.28 -3.63 -0.72
N ALA A 86 8.46 -3.01 -0.77
CA ALA A 86 8.93 -2.09 0.27
C ALA A 86 8.95 -0.67 -0.29
N VAL A 87 8.20 0.23 0.33
CA VAL A 87 8.00 1.60 -0.13
C VAL A 87 8.53 2.57 0.90
N SER A 88 9.36 3.52 0.46
CA SER A 88 9.78 4.65 1.25
C SER A 88 9.27 5.96 0.67
N PRO A 89 8.11 6.47 1.13
CA PRO A 89 7.53 7.70 0.59
C PRO A 89 8.45 8.92 0.76
N GLY A 90 9.14 9.00 1.90
CA GLY A 90 10.07 10.11 2.20
C GLY A 90 11.32 10.10 1.31
N GLN A 91 11.83 8.92 0.93
CA GLN A 91 12.97 8.79 0.03
C GLN A 91 12.53 8.71 -1.45
N ARG A 92 11.23 8.56 -1.72
CA ARG A 92 10.65 8.24 -3.04
C ARG A 92 11.30 7.02 -3.70
N VAL A 93 11.59 6.01 -2.89
CA VAL A 93 12.16 4.74 -3.33
C VAL A 93 11.14 3.62 -3.15
N LEU A 94 11.12 2.68 -4.09
CA LEU A 94 10.35 1.46 -4.01
C LEU A 94 11.23 0.28 -4.42
N GLU A 95 11.25 -0.74 -3.58
CA GLU A 95 11.97 -1.99 -3.80
C GLU A 95 10.97 -3.14 -3.90
N VAL A 96 11.21 -4.06 -4.84
CA VAL A 96 10.51 -5.33 -4.92
C VAL A 96 11.53 -6.45 -4.71
N VAL A 97 11.26 -7.31 -3.74
CA VAL A 97 12.08 -8.49 -3.44
C VAL A 97 11.23 -9.74 -3.60
N THR A 98 11.69 -10.66 -4.43
CA THR A 98 10.99 -11.89 -4.77
C THR A 98 11.74 -13.09 -4.21
N GLY A 99 10.98 -14.07 -3.72
CA GLY A 99 11.50 -15.39 -3.39
C GLY A 99 11.94 -16.16 -4.62
N THR A 100 12.74 -17.20 -4.43
CA THR A 100 13.32 -17.99 -5.52
C THR A 100 12.28 -18.62 -6.46
N HIS A 101 11.11 -19.03 -5.96
CA HIS A 101 10.01 -19.55 -6.79
C HIS A 101 9.18 -18.44 -7.39
N ALA A 102 8.92 -17.38 -6.61
CA ALA A 102 8.23 -16.20 -7.10
C ALA A 102 8.97 -15.55 -8.29
N ALA A 103 10.31 -15.49 -8.24
CA ALA A 103 11.15 -14.89 -9.27
C ALA A 103 11.03 -15.57 -10.65
N ARG A 104 10.62 -16.85 -10.71
CA ARG A 104 10.36 -17.52 -11.99
C ARG A 104 9.12 -16.98 -12.71
N ARG A 105 8.18 -16.41 -11.95
CA ARG A 105 6.92 -15.83 -12.44
C ARG A 105 6.97 -14.32 -12.48
N LEU A 106 7.78 -13.73 -11.60
CA LEU A 106 8.07 -12.30 -11.51
C LEU A 106 9.56 -12.07 -11.75
N PRO A 107 10.02 -12.12 -13.01
CA PRO A 107 11.41 -11.82 -13.33
C PRO A 107 11.71 -10.34 -13.05
N ASP A 108 12.97 -10.03 -12.75
CA ASP A 108 13.41 -8.68 -12.37
C ASP A 108 12.95 -7.59 -13.33
N ARG A 109 12.90 -7.88 -14.64
CA ARG A 109 12.41 -6.94 -15.65
C ARG A 109 10.95 -6.55 -15.45
N ALA A 110 10.08 -7.49 -15.08
CA ALA A 110 8.69 -7.22 -14.80
C ALA A 110 8.53 -6.39 -13.52
N CYS A 111 9.29 -6.74 -12.47
CA CYS A 111 9.35 -5.97 -11.24
C CYS A 111 9.84 -4.53 -11.48
N ALA A 112 10.89 -4.35 -12.26
CA ALA A 112 11.44 -3.05 -12.59
C ALA A 112 10.42 -2.14 -13.30
N LEU A 113 9.63 -2.67 -14.23
CA LEU A 113 8.58 -1.91 -14.90
C LEU A 113 7.49 -1.44 -13.91
N ALA A 114 7.06 -2.34 -13.03
CA ALA A 114 6.08 -1.99 -11.99
C ALA A 114 6.65 -0.94 -11.03
N VAL A 115 7.92 -1.09 -10.59
CA VAL A 115 8.62 -0.12 -9.73
C VAL A 115 8.69 1.25 -10.38
N LEU A 116 9.09 1.33 -11.66
CA LEU A 116 9.17 2.57 -12.42
C LEU A 116 7.80 3.27 -12.53
N SER A 117 6.75 2.50 -12.84
CA SER A 117 5.39 3.01 -12.90
C SER A 117 4.93 3.58 -11.56
N MET A 118 5.09 2.80 -10.48
CA MET A 118 4.68 3.20 -9.13
C MET A 118 5.45 4.44 -8.63
N THR A 119 6.77 4.47 -8.83
CA THR A 119 7.63 5.57 -8.35
C THR A 119 7.26 6.90 -9.01
N ASN A 120 6.85 6.88 -10.29
CA ASN A 120 6.29 8.06 -10.95
C ASN A 120 5.00 8.54 -10.27
N SER A 121 4.10 7.63 -9.89
CA SER A 121 2.86 7.96 -9.17
C SER A 121 3.09 8.42 -7.73
N LEU A 122 4.16 7.98 -7.07
CA LEU A 122 4.55 8.51 -5.75
C LEU A 122 4.86 10.01 -5.82
N SER A 123 5.41 10.48 -6.95
CA SER A 123 5.71 11.89 -7.17
C SER A 123 4.47 12.77 -7.29
N SER A 124 3.32 12.20 -7.67
CA SER A 124 2.03 12.90 -7.74
C SER A 124 1.24 12.93 -6.42
N GLY A 125 1.77 12.31 -5.35
CA GLY A 125 1.16 12.34 -4.00
C GLY A 125 0.07 11.29 -3.76
N ASP A 126 -0.20 10.40 -4.72
CA ASP A 126 -1.16 9.30 -4.57
C ASP A 126 -0.42 7.99 -4.24
N LEU A 127 0.04 7.86 -2.99
CA LEU A 127 0.75 6.68 -2.50
C LEU A 127 -0.10 5.42 -2.56
N VAL A 128 -1.36 5.51 -2.12
CA VAL A 128 -2.27 4.37 -2.04
C VAL A 128 -2.61 3.88 -3.45
N GLY A 129 -2.98 4.78 -4.36
CA GLY A 129 -3.25 4.43 -5.75
C GLY A 129 -2.02 3.86 -6.46
N ALA A 130 -0.82 4.40 -6.21
CA ALA A 130 0.43 3.85 -6.74
C ALA A 130 0.62 2.39 -6.31
N ILE A 131 0.47 2.08 -5.03
CA ILE A 131 0.64 0.72 -4.51
C ILE A 131 -0.43 -0.22 -5.06
N VAL A 132 -1.71 0.18 -5.06
CA VAL A 132 -2.81 -0.66 -5.56
C VAL A 132 -2.62 -1.00 -7.04
N ASN A 133 -2.31 0.00 -7.87
CA ASN A 133 -2.03 -0.21 -9.29
C ASN A 133 -0.80 -1.08 -9.50
N GLY A 134 0.20 -0.89 -8.66
CA GLY A 134 1.43 -1.66 -8.67
C GLY A 134 1.25 -3.13 -8.34
N LEU A 135 0.52 -3.43 -7.28
CA LEU A 135 0.16 -4.80 -6.90
C LEU A 135 -0.62 -5.49 -8.01
N ARG A 136 -1.54 -4.77 -8.67
CA ARG A 136 -2.25 -5.29 -9.85
C ARG A 136 -1.29 -5.62 -10.99
N GLN A 137 -0.39 -4.71 -11.35
CA GLN A 137 0.60 -4.96 -12.41
C GLN A 137 1.47 -6.18 -12.09
N LEU A 138 1.96 -6.30 -10.86
CA LEU A 138 2.74 -7.48 -10.44
C LEU A 138 1.89 -8.76 -10.51
N SER A 139 0.62 -8.69 -10.12
CA SER A 139 -0.29 -9.85 -10.17
C SER A 139 -0.52 -10.32 -11.60
N ASP A 140 -0.77 -9.38 -12.52
CA ASP A 140 -0.97 -9.67 -13.94
C ASP A 140 0.28 -10.33 -14.55
N GLN A 141 1.47 -9.86 -14.18
CA GLN A 141 2.74 -10.44 -14.65
C GLN A 141 3.01 -11.83 -14.07
N ALA A 142 2.74 -12.03 -12.78
CA ALA A 142 2.90 -13.33 -12.12
C ALA A 142 1.92 -14.39 -12.67
N GLY A 143 0.78 -13.95 -13.19
CA GLY A 143 -0.29 -14.78 -13.73
C GLY A 143 -0.93 -15.68 -12.66
N ARG A 144 -1.75 -16.65 -13.08
CA ARG A 144 -2.33 -17.67 -12.19
C ARG A 144 -1.33 -18.81 -11.93
N PRO A 145 -1.40 -19.48 -10.76
CA PRO A 145 -0.59 -20.67 -10.54
C PRO A 145 -0.93 -21.69 -11.63
N SER A 146 0.08 -22.18 -12.34
CA SER A 146 -0.14 -23.28 -13.29
C SER A 146 -0.60 -24.50 -12.50
N PRO A 147 -1.69 -25.21 -12.91
CA PRO A 147 -2.06 -26.45 -12.25
C PRO A 147 -0.87 -27.39 -12.35
N ALA A 148 -0.35 -27.83 -11.20
CA ALA A 148 0.75 -28.76 -11.15
C ALA A 148 0.37 -30.00 -11.98
N ARG A 149 1.06 -30.23 -13.11
CA ARG A 149 0.98 -31.52 -13.81
C ARG A 149 1.69 -32.53 -12.93
N HIS A 150 0.89 -33.35 -12.27
CA HIS A 150 1.32 -34.55 -11.53
C HIS A 150 1.61 -35.69 -12.49
#